data_AF-A0A1I4EV20-F1
#
_entry.id   AF-A0A1I4EV20-F1
#
_cell.length_a   1.000
_cell.length_b   1.000
_cell.length_c   1.000
_cell.angle_alpha   90.00
_cell.angle_beta   90.00
_cell.angle_gamma   90.00
#
_symmetry.space_group_name_H-M   'P 1'
#
loop_
_entity.id
_entity.type
_entity.pdbx_description
1 polymer ?
#
loop_
_entity_poly.entity_id
_entity_poly.type
_entity_poly.pdbx_seq_one_letter_code
_entity_poly.pdbx_strand_id
1 'polypeptide(L)' 'MITYRATLDVPRELVCHLSLLLAAERRRLGTRSGSRALTCFAQAVMGLRWFRDRTDRAALGRDHGV' A
#
# COMPACT_ATOMS: atom_id res chain seq x y z
N MET A 1 22.24 9.82 15.35
CA MET A 1 20.92 9.67 14.69
C MET A 1 21.14 8.78 13.48
N ILE A 2 20.48 7.62 13.38
CA ILE A 2 20.72 6.67 12.29
C ILE A 2 19.62 6.82 11.24
N THR A 3 20.01 7.11 10.00
CA THR A 3 19.11 7.11 8.85
C THR A 3 18.98 5.68 8.35
N TYR A 4 17.88 5.00 8.66
CA TYR A 4 17.58 3.66 8.16
C TYR A 4 16.65 3.76 6.94
N ARG A 5 17.09 3.21 5.81
CA ARG A 5 16.23 3.00 4.64
C ARG A 5 15.58 1.63 4.79
N ALA A 6 14.33 1.60 5.25
CA ALA A 6 13.54 0.38 5.20
C ALA A 6 13.30 0.02 3.73
N THR A 7 14.05 -0.96 3.24
CA THR A 7 13.78 -1.57 1.94
C THR A 7 12.77 -2.67 2.18
N LEU A 8 11.54 -2.50 1.71
CA LEU A 8 10.61 -3.60 1.61
C LEU A 8 11.19 -4.54 0.56
N ASP A 9 11.52 -5.78 0.93
CA ASP A 9 12.04 -6.80 -0.01
C ASP A 9 10.88 -7.31 -0.88
N VAL A 10 10.32 -6.42 -1.67
CA VAL A 10 9.27 -6.68 -2.62
C VAL A 10 9.62 -5.92 -3.90
N PRO A 11 9.67 -6.60 -5.06
CA PRO A 11 9.96 -5.94 -6.33
C PRO A 11 9.01 -4.78 -6.60
N ARG A 12 9.54 -3.66 -7.11
CA ARG A 12 8.74 -2.47 -7.41
C ARG A 12 7.67 -2.80 -8.46
N GLU A 13 7.99 -3.70 -9.39
CA GLU A 13 7.13 -4.21 -10.44
C GLU A 13 5.89 -4.88 -9.85
N LEU A 14 6.05 -5.62 -8.74
CA LEU A 14 4.93 -6.26 -8.05
C LEU A 14 4.01 -5.21 -7.42
N VAL A 15 4.57 -4.17 -6.79
CA VAL A 15 3.79 -3.05 -6.23
C VAL A 15 3.02 -2.35 -7.36
N CYS A 16 3.67 -2.06 -8.48
CA CYS A 16 3.04 -1.47 -9.65
C CYS A 16 1.91 -2.35 -10.18
N HIS A 17 2.16 -3.65 -10.38
CA HIS A 17 1.14 -4.59 -10.85
C HIS A 17 -0.08 -4.62 -9.91
N LEU A 18 0.14 -4.76 -8.60
CA LEU A 18 -0.95 -4.76 -7.61
C LEU A 18 -1.70 -3.43 -7.60
N SER A 19 -1.00 -2.30 -7.72
CA SER A 19 -1.64 -0.98 -7.78
C SER A 19 -2.55 -0.82 -8.99
N LEU A 20 -2.21 -1.41 -10.14
CA LEU A 20 -3.04 -1.42 -11.34
C LEU A 20 -4.29 -2.28 -11.14
N LEU A 21 -4.16 -3.44 -10.49
CA LEU A 21 -5.30 -4.28 -10.12
C LEU A 21 -6.26 -3.55 -9.18
N LEU A 22 -5.73 -2.88 -8.15
CA LEU A 22 -6.53 -2.06 -7.23
C LEU A 22 -7.23 -0.90 -7.95
N ALA A 23 -6.56 -0.26 -8.92
CA ALA A 23 -7.16 0.80 -9.73
C ALA A 23 -8.27 0.26 -10.66
N ALA A 24 -8.08 -0.92 -11.26
CA ALA A 24 -9.11 -1.60 -12.04
C ALA A 24 -10.32 -1.93 -11.16
N GLU A 25 -10.10 -2.44 -9.95
CA GLU A 25 -11.16 -2.78 -9.01
C GLU A 25 -11.94 -1.55 -8.53
N ARG A 26 -11.23 -0.47 -8.17
CA ARG A 26 -11.90 0.79 -7.80
C ARG A 26 -12.76 1.34 -8.92
N ARG A 27 -12.31 1.23 -10.18
CA ARG A 27 -13.10 1.61 -11.36
C ARG A 27 -14.32 0.71 -11.54
N ARG A 28 -14.16 -0.61 -11.41
CA ARG A 28 -15.25 -1.59 -11.49
C ARG A 28 -16.35 -1.31 -10.45
N LEU A 29 -15.94 -0.94 -9.24
CA LEU A 29 -16.86 -0.61 -8.14
C LEU A 29 -17.41 0.83 -8.20
N GLY A 30 -16.99 1.66 -9.17
CA GLY A 30 -17.42 3.06 -9.24
C GLY A 30 -16.99 3.88 -8.02
N THR A 31 -15.83 3.57 -7.42
CA THR A 31 -15.37 4.25 -6.20
C THR A 31 -15.16 5.74 -6.48
N ARG A 32 -15.88 6.61 -5.76
CA ARG A 32 -15.78 8.07 -5.89
C ARG A 32 -14.35 8.55 -5.63
N SER A 33 -13.85 9.46 -6.46
CA SER A 33 -12.57 10.17 -6.24
C SER A 33 -12.55 10.85 -4.87
N GLY A 34 -11.39 10.80 -4.19
CA GLY A 34 -11.20 11.41 -2.86
C GLY A 34 -11.85 10.67 -1.68
N SER A 35 -12.58 9.57 -1.90
CA SER A 35 -13.22 8.81 -0.82
C SER A 35 -12.30 7.88 -0.03
N ARG A 36 -11.05 7.71 -0.48
CA ARG A 36 -10.06 6.80 0.13
C ARG A 36 -8.86 7.60 0.61
N ALA A 37 -8.39 7.28 1.82
CA ALA A 37 -7.22 7.91 2.41
C ALA A 37 -5.92 7.58 1.65
N LEU A 38 -5.85 6.41 1.01
CA LEU A 38 -4.66 5.97 0.27
C LEU A 38 -4.87 5.92 -1.24
N THR A 39 -3.80 6.25 -1.97
CA THR A 39 -3.65 5.93 -3.39
C THR A 39 -3.55 4.41 -3.58
N CYS A 40 -3.85 3.90 -4.78
CA CYS A 40 -3.70 2.47 -5.06
C CYS A 40 -2.26 1.98 -4.86
N PHE A 41 -1.27 2.83 -5.14
CA PHE A 41 0.14 2.52 -4.90
C PHE A 41 0.44 2.39 -3.40
N ALA A 42 0.05 3.38 -2.59
CA ALA A 42 0.26 3.34 -1.14
C ALA A 42 -0.50 2.17 -0.48
N GLN A 43 -1.71 1.88 -0.96
CA GLN A 43 -2.48 0.72 -0.51
C GLN A 43 -1.80 -0.61 -0.89
N ALA A 44 -1.22 -0.71 -2.08
CA ALA A 44 -0.45 -1.88 -2.50
C ALA A 44 0.79 -2.09 -1.61
N VAL A 45 1.55 -1.04 -1.32
CA VAL A 45 2.70 -1.10 -0.40
C VAL A 45 2.27 -1.57 0.99
N MET A 46 1.20 -0.98 1.54
CA MET A 46 0.66 -1.37 2.85
C MET A 46 0.27 -2.86 2.87
N GLY A 47 -0.46 -3.32 1.85
CA GLY A 47 -0.91 -4.70 1.76
C GLY A 47 0.25 -5.69 1.62
N LEU A 48 1.26 -5.35 0.81
CA LEU A 48 2.44 -6.20 0.61
C LEU A 48 3.33 -6.25 1.86
N ARG A 49 3.48 -5.13 2.57
CA ARG A 49 4.20 -5.08 3.85
C ARG A 49 3.49 -5.90 4.92
N TRP A 50 2.17 -5.79 5.02
CA TRP A 50 1.38 -6.66 5.90
C TRP A 50 1.53 -8.14 5.54
N PHE A 51 1.45 -8.47 4.25
CA PHE A 51 1.53 -9.85 3.76
C PHE A 51 2.89 -10.48 4.05
N ARG A 52 3.98 -9.73 3.78
CA ARG A 52 5.35 -10.21 3.90
C ARG A 52 5.83 -10.25 5.35
N ASP A 53 5.67 -9.15 6.08
CA ASP A 53 6.32 -8.97 7.38
C ASP A 53 5.37 -9.27 8.55
N ARG A 54 4.09 -9.59 8.27
CA ARG A 54 3.03 -9.76 9.28
C ARG A 54 2.96 -8.60 10.26
N THR A 55 3.30 -7.39 9.79
CA THR A 55 3.37 -6.20 10.63
C THR A 55 2.03 -5.94 11.30
N ASP A 56 2.10 -5.48 12.55
CA ASP A 56 0.92 -5.04 13.29
C ASP A 56 0.12 -3.99 12.50
N ARG A 57 -1.21 -4.10 12.54
CA ARG A 57 -2.11 -3.26 11.74
C ARG A 57 -2.10 -1.81 12.21
N ALA A 58 -1.95 -1.55 13.50
CA ALA A 58 -1.90 -0.18 14.02
C ALA A 58 -0.57 0.49 13.65
N ALA A 59 0.54 -0.25 13.68
CA ALA A 59 1.82 0.23 13.17
C ALA A 59 1.75 0.58 11.68
N LEU A 60 1.13 -0.28 10.86
CA LEU A 60 0.91 0.00 9.44
C LEU A 60 0.04 1.24 9.21
N GLY A 61 -1.05 1.41 9.98
CA GLY A 61 -1.89 2.61 9.89
C GLY A 61 -1.08 3.89 10.12
N ARG A 62 -0.32 3.92 11.22
CA ARG A 62 0.56 5.06 11.54
C ARG A 62 1.59 5.34 10.45
N ASP A 63 2.26 4.31 9.93
CA ASP A 63 3.28 4.46 8.90
C ASP A 63 2.72 5.01 7.57
N HIS A 64 1.43 4.82 7.33
CA HIS A 64 0.73 5.27 6.13
C HIS A 64 -0.21 6.46 6.36
N GLY A 65 -0.26 7.00 7.59
CA GLY A 65 -1.09 8.16 7.95
C GLY A 65 -2.60 7.91 7.90
N VAL A 66 -3.05 6.68 8.21
CA VAL A 66 -4.47 6.27 8.23
C VAL A 66 -4.92 5.71 9.57
#